data_AF-A0A7V9CY50-F1
#
_entry.id   AF-A0A7V9CY50-F1
#
_cell.length_a   1.000
_cell.length_b   1.000
_cell.length_c   1.000
_cell.angle_alpha   90.00
_cell.angle_beta   90.00
_cell.angle_gamma   90.00
#
_symmetry.space_group_name_H-M   'P 1'
#
loop_
_entity.id
_entity.type
_entity.pdbx_description
1 polymer ?
#
loop_
_entity_poly.entity_id
_entity_poly.type
_entity_poly.pdbx_seq_one_letter_code
_entity_poly.pdbx_strand_id
1 'polypeptide(L)' 'MRVRVSDTEFTEELAEFLRASPDAIVDQIADDELEVSLLGSLDASTMPMEIYLRVRAWESTARDRGGGAEVISPSGAG' A
#
# COMPACT_ATOMS: atom_id res chain seq x y z
N MET A 1 -7.67 -0.71 3.02
CA MET A 1 -6.86 -1.91 2.68
C MET A 1 -5.60 -1.89 3.50
N ARG A 2 -5.04 -3.05 3.87
CA ARG A 2 -3.76 -3.10 4.59
C ARG A 2 -2.62 -3.41 3.62
N VAL A 3 -1.47 -2.81 3.85
CA VAL A 3 -0.22 -3.13 3.16
C VAL A 3 0.83 -3.40 4.21
N ARG A 4 1.49 -4.55 4.15
CA ARG A 4 2.60 -4.90 5.03
C ARG A 4 3.91 -4.82 4.28
N VAL A 5 4.91 -4.18 4.87
CA VAL A 5 6.25 -4.01 4.32
C VAL A 5 7.14 -5.12 4.87
N SER A 6 8.02 -5.67 4.04
CA SER A 6 8.92 -6.77 4.44
C SER A 6 10.08 -6.31 5.32
N ASP A 7 10.41 -5.03 5.28
CA ASP A 7 11.45 -4.38 6.07
C ASP A 7 10.96 -2.97 6.47
N THR A 8 10.97 -2.69 7.78
CA THR A 8 10.44 -1.46 8.38
C THR A 8 11.15 -0.20 7.90
N GLU A 9 12.40 -0.30 7.42
CA GLU A 9 13.13 0.84 6.86
C GLU A 9 12.46 1.44 5.62
N PHE A 10 11.61 0.67 4.94
CA PHE A 10 10.89 1.09 3.74
C PHE A 10 9.46 1.59 4.00
N THR A 11 8.97 1.51 5.24
CA THR A 11 7.57 1.87 5.56
C THR A 11 7.26 3.33 5.25
N GLU A 12 8.14 4.24 5.65
CA GLU A 12 7.97 5.68 5.38
C GLU A 12 8.08 5.99 3.88
N GLU A 13 9.06 5.39 3.20
CA GLU A 13 9.25 5.56 1.75
C GLU A 13 8.02 5.10 0.95
N LEU A 14 7.47 3.92 1.28
CA LEU A 14 6.26 3.43 0.63
C LEU A 14 5.06 4.33 0.94
N ALA A 15 4.95 4.83 2.16
CA ALA A 15 3.86 5.74 2.54
C ALA A 15 3.95 7.05 1.76
N GLU A 16 5.14 7.64 1.60
CA GLU A 16 5.37 8.82 0.77
C GLU A 16 5.03 8.58 -0.69
N PHE A 17 5.49 7.46 -1.26
CA PHE A 17 5.18 7.08 -2.63
C PHE A 17 3.67 7.01 -2.88
N LEU A 18 2.92 6.36 -1.97
CA LEU A 18 1.48 6.22 -2.09
C LEU A 18 0.76 7.58 -1.94
N ARG A 19 1.20 8.43 -1.00
CA ARG A 19 0.68 9.79 -0.77
C ARG A 19 0.97 10.76 -1.91
N ALA A 20 1.93 10.47 -2.78
CA ALA A 20 2.17 11.27 -3.98
C ALA A 20 0.97 11.30 -4.92
N SER A 21 0.06 10.31 -4.82
CA SER A 21 -1.21 10.33 -5.53
C SER A 21 -2.26 11.09 -4.72
N PRO A 22 -2.92 12.13 -5.30
CA PRO A 22 -3.81 13.03 -4.56
C PRO A 22 -5.12 12.37 -4.07
N ASP A 23 -5.41 11.18 -4.57
CA ASP A 23 -6.57 10.37 -4.20
C ASP A 23 -6.25 9.37 -3.08
N ALA A 24 -5.01 9.25 -2.61
CA ALA A 24 -4.64 8.27 -1.61
C ALA A 24 -4.58 8.88 -0.20
N ILE A 25 -5.29 8.25 0.75
CA ILE A 25 -5.10 8.44 2.18
C ILE A 25 -4.29 7.26 2.69
N VAL A 26 -3.20 7.55 3.41
CA VAL A 26 -2.26 6.55 3.92
C VAL A 26 -1.92 6.86 5.37
N ASP A 27 -2.29 5.94 6.26
CA ASP A 27 -2.00 5.99 7.68
C ASP A 27 -1.06 4.84 8.05
N GLN A 28 -0.03 5.12 8.86
CA GLN A 28 0.82 4.06 9.40
C GLN A 28 0.19 3.52 10.69
N ILE A 29 -0.16 2.24 10.68
CA ILE A 29 -0.88 1.59 11.79
C ILE A 29 0.01 0.67 12.63
N ALA A 30 1.19 0.32 12.11
CA ALA A 30 2.29 -0.35 12.81
C ALA A 30 3.64 0.00 12.14
N ASP A 31 4.76 -0.45 12.71
CA ASP A 31 6.10 -0.19 12.16
C ASP A 31 6.26 -0.73 10.73
N ASP A 32 5.59 -1.83 10.41
CA ASP A 32 5.62 -2.52 9.11
C ASP A 32 4.26 -2.49 8.37
N GLU A 33 3.23 -1.82 8.91
CA GLU A 33 1.89 -1.83 8.32
C GLU A 33 1.34 -0.43 8.02
N LEU A 34 0.79 -0.30 6.81
CA LEU A 34 0.05 0.86 6.34
C LEU A 34 -1.42 0.50 6.12
N GLU A 35 -2.30 1.39 6.55
CA GLU A 35 -3.70 1.44 6.11
C GLU A 35 -3.83 2.42 4.95
N VAL A 36 -4.33 1.92 3.82
CA VAL A 36 -4.45 2.66 2.56
C VAL A 36 -5.91 2.68 2.11
N SER A 37 -6.40 3.87 1.78
CA SER A 37 -7.73 4.11 1.23
C SER A 37 -7.64 5.05 0.04
N LEU A 38 -8.48 4.82 -0.98
CA LEU A 38 -8.54 5.68 -2.17
C LEU A 38 -9.85 6.48 -2.18
N LEU A 39 -9.72 7.80 -2.21
CA LEU A 39 -10.82 8.75 -2.35
C LEU A 39 -11.40 8.69 -3.76
N GLY A 40 -12.73 8.69 -3.84
CA GLY A 40 -13.42 8.76 -5.14
C GLY A 40 -13.36 7.48 -5.97
N SER A 41 -12.88 6.35 -5.42
CA SER A 41 -13.06 5.05 -6.05
C SER A 41 -14.56 4.78 -6.22
N LEU A 42 -15.03 4.89 -7.47
CA LEU A 42 -16.44 4.73 -7.86
C LEU A 42 -16.94 3.29 -7.63
N ASP A 43 -16.02 2.35 -7.47
CA ASP A 43 -16.29 0.94 -7.24
C ASP A 43 -15.30 0.37 -6.22
N ALA A 44 -15.78 0.13 -4.99
CA ALA A 44 -15.00 -0.46 -3.92
C ALA A 44 -14.38 -1.83 -4.28
N SER A 45 -14.90 -2.53 -5.29
CA SER A 45 -14.34 -3.79 -5.77
C SER A 45 -13.06 -3.62 -6.59
N THR A 46 -12.79 -2.41 -7.11
CA THR A 46 -11.59 -2.10 -7.91
C THR A 46 -10.42 -1.57 -7.06
N MET A 47 -10.73 -0.98 -5.90
CA MET A 47 -9.74 -0.41 -4.98
C MET A 47 -8.60 -1.38 -4.60
N PRO A 48 -8.85 -2.69 -4.32
CA PRO A 48 -7.76 -3.63 -4.04
C PRO A 48 -6.77 -3.79 -5.19
N MET A 49 -7.26 -3.83 -6.43
CA MET A 49 -6.42 -3.95 -7.63
C MET A 49 -5.61 -2.68 -7.85
N GLU A 50 -6.21 -1.51 -7.67
CA GLU A 50 -5.49 -0.23 -7.81
C GLU A 50 -4.36 -0.10 -6.79
N ILE A 51 -4.62 -0.42 -5.52
CA ILE A 51 -3.61 -0.40 -4.46
C ILE A 51 -2.52 -1.44 -4.76
N TYR A 52 -2.90 -2.65 -5.21
CA TYR A 52 -1.94 -3.67 -5.64
C TYR A 52 -1.00 -3.18 -6.74
N LEU A 53 -1.53 -2.54 -7.79
CA LEU A 53 -0.70 -2.04 -8.90
C LEU A 53 0.24 -0.92 -8.46
N ARG A 54 -0.19 -0.01 -7.58
CA ARG A 54 0.67 1.04 -7.01
C ARG A 54 1.81 0.45 -6.18
N VAL A 55 1.51 -0.55 -5.34
CA VAL A 55 2.53 -1.26 -4.56
C VAL A 55 3.54 -1.95 -5.48
N ARG A 56 3.09 -2.64 -6.54
CA ARG A 56 4.01 -3.26 -7.51
C ARG A 56 4.86 -2.24 -8.26
N ALA A 57 4.32 -1.07 -8.57
CA ALA A 57 5.08 0.02 -9.18
C ALA A 57 6.20 0.52 -8.26
N TRP A 58 5.90 0.75 -6.98
CA TRP A 58 6.91 1.12 -5.99
C TRP A 58 7.99 0.05 -5.84
N GLU A 59 7.60 -1.22 -5.67
CA GLU A 59 8.54 -2.32 -5.51
C GLU A 59 9.52 -2.41 -6.68
N SER A 60 9.10 -2.11 -7.91
CA SER A 60 10.01 -2.10 -9.06
C SER A 60 11.19 -1.14 -8.91
N THR A 61 11.05 -0.11 -8.06
CA THR A 61 12.09 0.88 -7.75
C THR A 61 12.85 0.58 -6.45
N ALA A 62 12.27 -0.22 -5.56
CA ALA A 62 12.84 -0.54 -4.25
C ALA A 62 13.50 -1.93 -4.20
N ARG A 63 13.20 -2.81 -5.16
CA ARG A 63 13.61 -4.23 -5.15
C ARG A 63 15.12 -4.43 -5.07
N ASP A 64 15.90 -3.61 -5.79
CA ASP A 64 17.38 -3.72 -5.78
C ASP A 64 17.99 -3.32 -4.43
N ARG A 65 17.22 -2.64 -3.58
CA ARG A 65 17.59 -2.27 -2.20
C ARG A 65 17.02 -3.24 -1.16
N GLY A 66 16.30 -4.28 -1.58
CA GLY A 66 15.64 -5.23 -0.69
C GLY A 66 14.20 -4.88 -0.29
N GLY A 67 13.64 -3.79 -0.83
CA GLY A 67 12.27 -3.37 -0.54
C GLY A 67 11.22 -4.33 -1.11
N GLY A 68 10.22 -4.67 -0.31
CA GLY A 68 9.10 -5.52 -0.69
C GLY A 68 7.87 -5.24 0.16
N ALA A 69 6.67 -5.39 -0.42
CA ALA A 69 5.42 -5.17 0.30
C ALA A 69 4.29 -6.08 -0.19
N GLU A 70 3.37 -6.42 0.70
CA GLU A 70 2.23 -7.28 0.43
C GLU A 70 0.92 -6.54 0.70
N VAL A 71 -0.02 -6.61 -0.24
CA VAL A 71 -1.38 -6.11 -0.01
C VAL A 71 -2.17 -7.18 0.74
N ILE A 72 -2.53 -6.88 1.98
CA ILE A 72 -3.32 -7.74 2.84
C ILE A 72 -4.79 -7.41 2.63
N SER A 73 -5.55 -8.38 2.12
CA SER A 73 -7.01 -8.28 2.05
C SER A 73 -7.57 -8.22 3.48
N PRO A 74 -8.58 -7.39 3.77
CA PRO A 74 -9.25 -7.44 5.06
C PRO A 74 -9.85 -8.84 5.22
N SER A 75 -9.34 -9.61 6.17
CA SER A 75 -9.89 -10.91 6.54
C SER A 75 -11.33 -10.71 7.02
N GLY A 76 -12.34 -11.17 6.26
CA GLY A 76 -13.72 -11.28 6.77
C GLY A 76 -14.84 -11.10 5.74
N ALA A 77 -15.11 -12.15 4.95
CA ALA A 77 -16.46 -12.50 4.48
C ALA A 77 -16.45 -14.00 4.13
N GLY A 78 -16.52 -14.83 5.18
CA GLY A 78 -16.80 -16.26 5.11
C GLY A 78 -17.98 -16.56 6.03
#